data_AF-A0A7Y2ZGR5-F1
#
_entry.id   AF-A0A7Y2ZGR5-F1
#
_cell.length_a   1.000
_cell.length_b   1.000
_cell.length_c   1.000
_cell.angle_alpha   90.00
_cell.angle_beta   90.00
_cell.angle_gamma   90.00
#
_symmetry.space_group_name_H-M   'P 1'
#
loop_
_entity.id
_entity.type
_entity.pdbx_description
1 polymer ?
#
loop_
_entity_poly.entity_id
_entity_poly.type
_entity_poly.pdbx_seq_one_letter_code
_entity_poly.pdbx_strand_id
1 'polypeptide(L)'
;MEARIREAEGSAFQDMIAAMDSLRTVFDVVGAPREWLTGRYLASASEFPDVAEYWVRYQAYVDELRDRDEEFFRRGFYRRLLNSGIDGPVRSMRLASATEEFASQAPAREELYTAMDGIAGVALELHELLVENEDAIVYTPVRPGVVTQNPVLEAVPTEGELRDRLWDTLDRLFEQVDVVRGGVPGSGEQLGEAALEGIRATTNPREP
;
A
#
# COMPACT_ATOMS: atom_id res chain seq x y z
N MET A 1 -8.65 -14.96 32.64
CA MET A 1 -7.66 -15.58 31.74
C MET A 1 -7.96 -15.21 30.30
N GLU A 2 -9.16 -15.53 29.78
CA GLU A 2 -9.57 -15.25 28.40
C GLU A 2 -9.50 -13.77 27.99
N ALA A 3 -9.90 -12.85 28.89
CA ALA A 3 -9.80 -11.41 28.61
C ALA A 3 -8.34 -10.95 28.34
N ARG A 4 -7.37 -11.49 29.08
CA ARG A 4 -5.94 -11.19 28.88
C ARG A 4 -5.38 -11.81 27.59
N ILE A 5 -5.98 -12.90 27.12
CA ILE A 5 -5.58 -13.57 25.89
C ILE A 5 -6.09 -12.77 24.69
N ARG A 6 -7.36 -12.38 24.69
CA ARG A 6 -7.93 -11.48 23.66
C ARG A 6 -7.19 -10.15 23.57
N GLU A 7 -6.81 -9.59 24.72
CA GLU A 7 -5.99 -8.38 24.79
C GLU A 7 -4.59 -8.58 24.19
N ALA A 8 -3.98 -9.76 24.41
CA ALA A 8 -2.70 -10.12 23.83
C ALA A 8 -2.76 -10.33 22.31
N GLU A 9 -3.85 -10.92 21.79
CA GLU A 9 -4.11 -11.11 20.36
C GLU A 9 -4.26 -9.76 19.64
N GLY A 10 -5.16 -8.88 20.13
CA GLY A 10 -5.32 -7.53 19.56
C GLY A 10 -4.04 -6.70 19.63
N SER A 11 -3.23 -6.87 20.68
CA SER A 11 -1.95 -6.18 20.84
C SER A 11 -0.81 -6.75 19.97
N ALA A 12 -0.91 -8.00 19.51
CA ALA A 12 0.09 -8.59 18.63
C ALA A 12 -0.05 -8.09 17.20
N PHE A 13 -1.28 -7.86 16.73
CA PHE A 13 -1.53 -7.17 15.47
C PHE A 13 -0.96 -5.75 15.48
N GLN A 14 -1.06 -5.02 16.60
CA GLN A 14 -0.43 -3.70 16.74
C GLN A 14 1.11 -3.76 16.67
N ASP A 15 1.73 -4.80 17.23
CA ASP A 15 3.18 -5.00 17.11
C ASP A 15 3.60 -5.35 15.67
N MET A 16 2.77 -6.10 14.94
CA MET A 16 2.97 -6.40 13.52
C MET A 16 2.84 -5.13 12.68
N ILE A 17 1.82 -4.30 12.90
CA ILE A 17 1.65 -3.00 12.23
C ILE A 17 2.88 -2.10 12.47
N ALA A 18 3.36 -2.01 13.71
CA ALA A 18 4.57 -1.25 14.02
C ALA A 18 5.82 -1.80 13.32
N ALA A 19 5.91 -3.13 13.13
CA ALA A 19 6.98 -3.75 12.34
C ALA A 19 6.85 -3.41 10.85
N MET A 20 5.63 -3.38 10.30
CA MET A 20 5.38 -2.93 8.92
C MET A 20 5.76 -1.47 8.71
N ASP A 21 5.44 -0.57 9.64
CA ASP A 21 5.83 0.84 9.55
C ASP A 21 7.35 1.03 9.64
N SER A 22 8.01 0.23 10.47
CA SER A 22 9.47 0.18 10.50
C SER A 22 10.03 -0.30 9.16
N LEU A 23 9.41 -1.31 8.56
CA LEU A 23 9.83 -1.85 7.26
C LEU A 23 9.64 -0.82 6.14
N ARG A 24 8.53 -0.10 6.11
CA ARG A 24 8.32 1.01 5.18
C ARG A 24 9.39 2.08 5.26
N THR A 25 9.84 2.39 6.47
CA THR A 25 10.95 3.33 6.68
C THR A 25 12.26 2.80 6.11
N VAL A 26 12.52 1.50 6.27
CA VAL A 26 13.73 0.85 5.70
C VAL A 26 13.72 0.90 4.17
N PHE A 27 12.57 0.68 3.56
CA PHE A 27 12.40 0.73 2.10
C PHE A 27 12.12 2.14 1.55
N ASP A 28 12.03 3.16 2.41
CA ASP A 28 11.69 4.53 2.04
C ASP A 28 10.36 4.65 1.26
N VAL A 29 9.33 3.94 1.74
CA VAL A 29 7.98 3.88 1.15
C VAL A 29 6.89 4.36 2.11
N VAL A 30 7.26 5.29 3.00
CA VAL A 30 6.35 5.83 4.03
C VAL A 30 5.23 6.68 3.41
N GLY A 31 5.48 7.29 2.25
CA GLY A 31 4.46 7.98 1.48
C GLY A 31 4.88 8.15 0.03
N ALA A 32 3.91 8.09 -0.88
CA ALA A 32 4.19 8.26 -2.30
C ALA A 32 4.76 9.68 -2.58
N PRO A 33 5.55 9.85 -3.66
CA PRO A 33 6.03 11.16 -4.06
C PRO A 33 4.87 12.14 -4.26
N ARG A 34 5.07 13.40 -3.89
CA ARG A 34 3.99 14.42 -3.89
C ARG A 34 3.50 14.74 -5.30
N GLU A 35 4.39 14.58 -6.25
CA GLU A 35 4.21 14.86 -7.66
C GLU A 35 3.45 13.73 -8.36
N TRP A 36 3.38 12.53 -7.74
CA TRP A 36 2.68 11.39 -8.31
C TRP A 36 1.21 11.72 -8.57
N LEU A 37 0.73 11.35 -9.76
CA LEU A 37 -0.60 11.66 -10.28
C LEU A 37 -0.92 13.15 -10.41
N THR A 38 0.01 14.09 -10.25
CA THR A 38 -0.24 15.50 -10.57
C THR A 38 -0.32 15.72 -12.09
N GLY A 39 -1.00 16.78 -12.55
CA GLY A 39 -1.06 17.08 -13.98
C GLY A 39 0.32 17.30 -14.61
N ARG A 40 1.28 17.84 -13.84
CA ARG A 40 2.67 17.99 -14.27
C ARG A 40 3.35 16.63 -14.46
N TYR A 41 3.18 15.71 -13.52
CA TYR A 41 3.69 14.34 -13.66
C TYR A 41 3.07 13.63 -14.86
N LEU A 42 1.76 13.74 -15.03
CA LEU A 42 1.05 13.12 -16.14
C LEU A 42 1.48 13.67 -17.52
N ALA A 43 2.03 14.89 -17.59
CA ALA A 43 2.50 15.48 -18.86
C ALA A 43 4.02 15.39 -19.08
N SER A 44 4.80 15.10 -18.04
CA SER A 44 6.27 15.13 -18.09
C SER A 44 6.88 14.15 -17.08
N ALA A 45 6.43 12.90 -17.11
CA ALA A 45 6.83 11.83 -16.19
C ALA A 45 8.35 11.58 -16.12
N SER A 46 9.08 11.80 -17.22
CA SER A 46 10.54 11.66 -17.33
C SER A 46 11.30 12.66 -16.45
N GLU A 47 10.67 13.78 -16.08
CA GLU A 47 11.19 14.71 -15.07
C GLU A 47 11.08 14.18 -13.63
N PHE A 48 10.39 13.06 -13.41
CA PHE A 48 10.09 12.49 -12.08
C PHE A 48 10.54 11.02 -11.93
N PRO A 49 11.84 10.72 -12.09
CA PRO A 49 12.37 9.36 -11.93
C PRO A 49 12.09 8.78 -10.53
N ASP A 50 12.06 9.65 -9.50
CA ASP A 50 11.76 9.29 -8.11
C ASP A 50 10.40 8.57 -7.97
N VAL A 51 9.44 8.82 -8.88
CA VAL A 51 8.14 8.14 -8.89
C VAL A 51 8.29 6.67 -9.26
N ALA A 52 9.01 6.35 -10.33
CA ALA A 52 9.28 4.97 -10.70
C ALA A 52 10.11 4.25 -9.63
N GLU A 53 11.16 4.91 -9.12
CA GLU A 53 12.01 4.37 -8.06
C GLU A 53 11.23 4.08 -6.77
N TYR A 54 10.25 4.92 -6.42
CA TYR A 54 9.36 4.65 -5.31
C TYR A 54 8.55 3.37 -5.51
N TRP A 55 7.94 3.17 -6.68
CA TRP A 55 7.11 1.97 -6.93
C TRP A 55 7.93 0.68 -7.00
N VAL A 56 9.16 0.74 -7.52
CA VAL A 56 10.11 -0.38 -7.44
C VAL A 56 10.44 -0.72 -5.98
N ARG A 57 10.73 0.29 -5.14
CA ARG A 57 10.96 0.08 -3.70
C ARG A 57 9.71 -0.46 -3.00
N TYR A 58 8.52 -0.03 -3.42
CA TYR A 58 7.25 -0.50 -2.88
C TYR A 58 7.03 -1.99 -3.17
N GLN A 59 7.32 -2.46 -4.38
CA GLN A 59 7.28 -3.92 -4.68
C GLN A 59 8.23 -4.69 -3.77
N ALA A 60 9.49 -4.24 -3.66
CA ALA A 60 10.47 -4.90 -2.79
C ALA A 60 10.05 -4.90 -1.31
N TYR A 61 9.36 -3.84 -0.86
CA TYR A 61 8.74 -3.78 0.47
C TYR A 61 7.61 -4.81 0.64
N VAL A 62 6.73 -4.96 -0.35
CA VAL A 62 5.63 -5.94 -0.32
C VAL A 62 6.17 -7.36 -0.28
N ASP A 63 7.18 -7.67 -1.08
CA ASP A 63 7.85 -8.96 -1.09
C ASP A 63 8.48 -9.29 0.28
N GLU A 64 9.24 -8.36 0.85
CA GLU A 64 9.86 -8.56 2.17
C GLU A 64 8.79 -8.67 3.29
N LEU A 65 7.68 -7.94 3.16
CA LEU A 65 6.55 -8.07 4.09
C LEU A 65 5.91 -9.45 3.98
N ARG A 66 5.62 -9.91 2.76
CA ARG A 66 5.06 -11.24 2.46
C ARG A 66 5.95 -12.34 3.04
N ASP A 67 7.26 -12.21 2.91
CA ASP A 67 8.22 -13.21 3.41
C ASP A 67 8.35 -13.25 4.94
N ARG A 68 7.96 -12.18 5.64
CA ARG A 68 8.25 -11.99 7.08
C ARG A 68 7.03 -11.78 7.97
N ASP A 69 5.83 -11.79 7.40
CA ASP A 69 4.58 -11.54 8.12
C ASP A 69 4.39 -12.47 9.34
N GLU A 70 4.70 -13.76 9.19
CA GLU A 70 4.62 -14.77 10.24
C GLU A 70 5.68 -14.53 11.31
N GLU A 71 6.89 -14.13 10.93
CA GLU A 71 7.96 -13.79 11.87
C GLU A 71 7.52 -12.60 12.75
N PHE A 72 6.99 -11.55 12.13
CA PHE A 72 6.51 -10.35 12.81
C PHE A 72 5.37 -10.68 13.77
N PHE A 73 4.35 -11.42 13.30
CA PHE A 73 3.24 -11.85 14.12
C PHE A 73 3.72 -12.70 15.31
N ARG A 74 4.51 -13.74 15.06
CA ARG A 74 5.00 -14.66 16.10
C ARG A 74 5.82 -13.94 17.15
N ARG A 75 6.72 -13.04 16.74
CA ARG A 75 7.57 -12.25 17.65
C ARG A 75 6.74 -11.27 18.48
N GLY A 76 5.80 -10.56 17.84
CA GLY A 76 4.87 -9.66 18.52
C GLY A 76 4.04 -10.39 19.57
N PHE A 77 3.39 -11.49 19.18
CA PHE A 77 2.56 -12.30 20.07
C PHE A 77 3.36 -12.89 21.23
N TYR A 78 4.55 -13.44 20.97
CA TYR A 78 5.43 -13.95 22.02
C TYR A 78 5.79 -12.88 23.06
N ARG A 79 6.18 -11.69 22.61
CA ARG A 79 6.51 -10.56 23.50
C ARG A 79 5.31 -10.14 24.34
N ARG A 80 4.11 -10.16 23.77
CA ARG A 80 2.87 -9.81 24.49
C ARG A 80 2.52 -10.84 25.56
N LEU A 81 2.59 -12.14 25.25
CA LEU A 81 2.38 -13.19 26.25
C LEU A 81 3.33 -13.03 27.45
N LEU A 82 4.61 -12.76 27.18
CA LEU A 82 5.60 -12.46 28.21
C LEU A 82 5.22 -11.25 29.07
N ASN A 83 4.87 -10.13 28.44
CA ASN A 83 4.50 -8.90 29.14
C ASN A 83 3.21 -9.05 29.96
N SER A 84 2.31 -9.95 29.56
CA SER A 84 1.09 -10.31 30.31
C SER A 84 1.33 -11.32 31.44
N GLY A 85 2.59 -11.72 31.67
CA GLY A 85 2.96 -12.71 32.70
C GLY A 85 2.57 -14.16 32.34
N ILE A 86 2.30 -14.44 31.07
CA ILE A 86 2.00 -15.79 30.57
C ILE A 86 3.33 -16.44 30.17
N ASP A 87 3.73 -17.48 30.90
CA ASP A 87 5.00 -18.17 30.70
C ASP A 87 4.84 -19.70 30.68
N GLY A 88 5.96 -20.40 30.47
CA GLY A 88 6.07 -21.85 30.55
C GLY A 88 5.24 -22.58 29.48
N PRO A 89 4.68 -23.76 29.81
CA PRO A 89 3.91 -24.57 28.87
C PRO A 89 2.68 -23.84 28.32
N VAL A 90 2.03 -23.00 29.13
CA VAL A 90 0.84 -22.24 28.71
C VAL A 90 1.17 -21.27 27.59
N ARG A 91 2.31 -20.55 27.69
CA ARG A 91 2.78 -19.66 26.61
C ARG A 91 3.01 -20.44 25.31
N SER A 92 3.65 -21.60 25.40
CA SER A 92 3.99 -22.41 24.23
C SER A 92 2.73 -22.91 23.51
N MET A 93 1.74 -23.40 24.28
CA MET A 93 0.44 -23.81 23.72
C MET A 93 -0.29 -22.63 23.07
N ARG A 94 -0.31 -21.46 23.72
CA ARG A 94 -0.98 -20.27 23.18
C ARG A 94 -0.31 -19.75 21.91
N LEU A 95 1.02 -19.70 21.89
CA LEU A 95 1.78 -19.33 20.70
C LEU A 95 1.48 -20.27 19.53
N ALA A 96 1.46 -21.58 19.78
CA ALA A 96 1.16 -22.57 18.76
C ALA A 96 -0.25 -22.36 18.18
N SER A 97 -1.28 -22.24 19.02
CA SER A 97 -2.66 -22.01 18.57
C SER A 97 -2.81 -20.70 17.78
N ALA A 98 -2.22 -19.60 18.25
CA ALA A 98 -2.30 -18.32 17.55
C ALA A 98 -1.56 -18.34 16.22
N THR A 99 -0.43 -19.06 16.14
CA THR A 99 0.32 -19.21 14.87
C THR A 99 -0.46 -20.06 13.88
N GLU A 100 -1.14 -21.11 14.33
CA GLU A 100 -2.02 -21.94 13.48
C GLU A 100 -3.22 -21.14 12.97
N GLU A 101 -3.84 -20.32 13.82
CA GLU A 101 -4.91 -19.41 13.42
C GLU A 101 -4.41 -18.37 12.41
N PHE A 102 -3.26 -17.75 12.65
CA PHE A 102 -2.65 -16.83 11.70
C PHE A 102 -2.35 -17.51 10.36
N ALA A 103 -1.77 -18.72 10.37
CA ALA A 103 -1.50 -19.49 9.16
C ALA A 103 -2.79 -19.85 8.39
N SER A 104 -3.91 -20.11 9.09
CA SER A 104 -5.20 -20.37 8.44
C SER A 104 -5.74 -19.18 7.63
N GLN A 105 -5.28 -17.96 7.94
CA GLN A 105 -5.64 -16.73 7.25
C GLN A 105 -4.66 -16.36 6.12
N ALA A 106 -3.69 -17.22 5.80
CA ALA A 106 -2.71 -16.95 4.75
C ALA A 106 -3.34 -16.59 3.38
N PRO A 107 -4.42 -17.25 2.91
CA PRO A 107 -5.02 -16.89 1.62
C PRO A 107 -5.52 -15.43 1.58
N ALA A 108 -6.15 -14.97 2.65
CA ALA A 108 -6.64 -13.60 2.76
C ALA A 108 -5.50 -12.55 2.74
N ARG A 109 -4.37 -12.87 3.39
CA ARG A 109 -3.19 -11.98 3.35
C ARG A 109 -2.51 -12.00 1.99
N GLU A 110 -2.47 -13.15 1.32
CA GLU A 110 -1.89 -13.23 -0.03
C GLU A 110 -2.71 -12.42 -1.05
N GLU A 111 -4.04 -12.42 -0.94
CA GLU A 111 -4.91 -11.55 -1.75
C GLU A 111 -4.56 -10.06 -1.52
N LEU A 112 -4.31 -9.67 -0.27
CA LEU A 112 -3.89 -8.31 0.06
C LEU A 112 -2.51 -7.98 -0.54
N TYR A 113 -1.51 -8.87 -0.39
CA TYR A 113 -0.17 -8.66 -0.94
C TYR A 113 -0.20 -8.59 -2.48
N THR A 114 -0.99 -9.46 -3.12
CA THR A 114 -1.21 -9.44 -4.56
C THR A 114 -1.80 -8.10 -5.01
N ALA A 115 -2.79 -7.56 -4.27
CA ALA A 115 -3.36 -6.25 -4.59
C ALA A 115 -2.34 -5.11 -4.39
N MET A 116 -1.53 -5.17 -3.33
CA MET A 116 -0.45 -4.20 -3.10
C MET A 116 0.60 -4.22 -4.22
N ASP A 117 1.03 -5.41 -4.66
CA ASP A 117 1.92 -5.57 -5.82
C ASP A 117 1.26 -5.05 -7.10
N GLY A 118 -0.05 -5.29 -7.25
CA GLY A 118 -0.86 -4.80 -8.36
C GLY A 118 -0.84 -3.27 -8.47
N ILE A 119 -0.93 -2.54 -7.35
CA ILE A 119 -0.81 -1.07 -7.34
C ILE A 119 0.54 -0.65 -7.93
N ALA A 120 1.64 -1.24 -7.45
CA ALA A 120 2.97 -0.86 -7.91
C ALA A 120 3.22 -1.25 -9.37
N GLY A 121 2.75 -2.42 -9.80
CA GLY A 121 2.82 -2.86 -11.18
C GLY A 121 2.10 -1.89 -12.12
N VAL A 122 0.84 -1.55 -11.82
CA VAL A 122 0.07 -0.60 -12.65
C VAL A 122 0.67 0.81 -12.58
N ALA A 123 1.22 1.24 -11.45
CA ALA A 123 1.88 2.54 -11.33
C ALA A 123 3.16 2.63 -12.18
N LEU A 124 3.92 1.54 -12.30
CA LEU A 124 5.08 1.44 -13.19
C LEU A 124 4.65 1.41 -14.66
N GLU A 125 3.63 0.61 -15.02
CA GLU A 125 3.03 0.62 -16.36
C GLU A 125 2.57 2.03 -16.76
N LEU A 126 1.93 2.75 -15.83
CA LEU A 126 1.53 4.14 -16.03
C LEU A 126 2.75 5.03 -16.28
N HIS A 127 3.80 4.92 -15.47
CA HIS A 127 5.01 5.73 -15.65
C HIS A 127 5.63 5.50 -17.03
N GLU A 128 5.79 4.25 -17.45
CA GLU A 128 6.32 3.88 -18.76
C GLU A 128 5.45 4.44 -19.90
N LEU A 129 4.12 4.26 -19.82
CA LEU A 129 3.18 4.80 -20.79
C LEU A 129 3.34 6.32 -20.94
N LEU A 130 3.48 7.04 -19.83
CA LEU A 130 3.64 8.50 -19.84
C LEU A 130 4.97 8.90 -20.47
N VAL A 131 6.08 8.29 -20.06
CA VAL A 131 7.42 8.58 -20.60
C VAL A 131 7.51 8.30 -22.11
N GLU A 132 6.89 7.23 -22.59
CA GLU A 132 6.89 6.88 -24.02
C GLU A 132 6.09 7.87 -24.88
N ASN A 133 5.16 8.61 -24.28
CA ASN A 133 4.18 9.42 -25.00
C ASN A 133 4.16 10.89 -24.57
N GLU A 134 5.18 11.40 -23.88
CA GLU A 134 5.20 12.76 -23.32
C GLU A 134 4.93 13.84 -24.37
N ASP A 135 5.51 13.72 -25.55
CA ASP A 135 5.33 14.66 -26.66
C ASP A 135 3.86 14.75 -27.14
N ALA A 136 3.04 13.74 -26.82
CA ALA A 136 1.63 13.65 -27.17
C ALA A 136 0.68 13.98 -25.99
N ILE A 137 1.22 14.43 -24.85
CA ILE A 137 0.44 14.80 -23.67
C ILE A 137 0.65 16.29 -23.38
N VAL A 138 -0.40 17.08 -23.56
CA VAL A 138 -0.32 18.52 -23.33
C VAL A 138 -0.76 18.85 -21.91
N TYR A 139 0.15 19.48 -21.15
CA TYR A 139 -0.19 20.11 -19.89
C TYR A 139 -0.98 21.41 -20.14
N THR A 140 -2.26 21.41 -19.77
CA THR A 140 -3.13 22.60 -19.79
C THR A 140 -3.61 22.88 -18.36
N PRO A 141 -2.93 23.75 -17.60
CA PRO A 141 -3.37 24.08 -16.25
C PRO A 141 -4.77 24.73 -16.30
N VAL A 142 -5.71 24.23 -15.50
CA VAL A 142 -7.10 24.73 -15.50
C VAL A 142 -7.16 26.21 -15.11
N ARG A 143 -6.23 26.68 -14.26
CA ARG A 143 -5.95 28.11 -14.00
C ARG A 143 -4.47 28.33 -13.69
N PRO A 144 -3.83 29.43 -14.16
CA PRO A 144 -2.47 29.78 -13.74
C PRO A 144 -2.38 29.96 -12.22
N GLY A 145 -1.50 29.20 -11.56
CA GLY A 145 -1.26 29.29 -10.11
C GLY A 145 -2.25 28.51 -9.23
N VAL A 146 -3.13 27.68 -9.80
CA VAL A 146 -4.02 26.78 -9.06
C VAL A 146 -3.74 25.34 -9.50
N VAL A 147 -3.32 24.49 -8.57
CA VAL A 147 -3.26 23.04 -8.78
C VAL A 147 -4.71 22.52 -8.78
N THR A 148 -5.18 21.98 -9.90
CA THR A 148 -6.51 21.33 -9.96
C THR A 148 -6.59 20.16 -8.98
N GLN A 149 -7.80 19.88 -8.49
CA GLN A 149 -8.08 18.66 -7.71
C GLN A 149 -8.35 17.43 -8.59
N ASN A 150 -8.50 17.62 -9.91
CA ASN A 150 -8.59 16.52 -10.88
C ASN A 150 -7.44 16.65 -11.89
N PRO A 151 -6.26 16.08 -11.59
CA PRO A 151 -5.04 16.26 -12.37
C PRO A 151 -5.16 15.74 -13.80
N VAL A 152 -6.11 14.84 -14.06
CA VAL A 152 -6.38 14.34 -15.40
C VAL A 152 -7.13 15.35 -16.28
N LEU A 153 -7.70 16.41 -15.70
CA LEU A 153 -8.18 17.57 -16.48
C LEU A 153 -7.03 18.46 -16.97
N GLU A 154 -5.83 18.32 -16.39
CA GLU A 154 -4.67 19.13 -16.75
C GLU A 154 -3.72 18.43 -17.73
N ALA A 155 -3.72 17.10 -17.82
CA ALA A 155 -2.95 16.36 -18.81
C ALA A 155 -3.89 15.80 -19.87
N VAL A 156 -3.86 16.40 -21.07
CA VAL A 156 -4.77 16.03 -22.16
C VAL A 156 -3.98 15.29 -23.25
N PRO A 157 -4.20 13.99 -23.45
CA PRO A 157 -3.65 13.26 -24.57
C PRO A 157 -4.23 13.80 -25.89
N THR A 158 -3.36 14.07 -26.86
CA THR A 158 -3.74 14.60 -28.18
C THR A 158 -4.41 13.55 -29.06
N GLU A 159 -4.20 12.27 -28.77
CA GLU A 159 -4.71 11.13 -29.54
C GLU A 159 -5.77 10.35 -28.76
N GLY A 160 -6.77 9.80 -29.47
CA GLY A 160 -7.87 9.05 -28.86
C GLY A 160 -7.41 7.73 -28.24
N GLU A 161 -6.56 6.97 -28.92
CA GLU A 161 -6.09 5.67 -28.43
C GLU A 161 -5.20 5.80 -27.18
N LEU A 162 -4.28 6.78 -27.17
CA LEU A 162 -3.47 7.09 -25.99
C LEU A 162 -4.33 7.50 -24.79
N ARG A 163 -5.39 8.27 -25.06
CA ARG A 163 -6.35 8.66 -24.03
C ARG A 163 -7.03 7.44 -23.42
N ASP A 164 -7.53 6.54 -24.24
CA ASP A 164 -8.22 5.33 -23.75
C ASP A 164 -7.27 4.46 -22.93
N ARG A 165 -6.03 4.25 -23.40
CA ARG A 165 -4.99 3.51 -22.65
C ARG A 165 -4.64 4.16 -21.32
N LEU A 166 -4.52 5.49 -21.27
CA LEU A 166 -4.24 6.22 -20.03
C LEU A 166 -5.38 6.03 -19.02
N TRP A 167 -6.63 6.16 -19.47
CA TRP A 167 -7.80 5.98 -18.62
C TRP A 167 -7.92 4.55 -18.10
N ASP A 168 -7.80 3.55 -18.98
CA ASP A 168 -7.83 2.14 -18.59
C ASP A 168 -6.74 1.82 -17.55
N THR A 169 -5.55 2.43 -17.67
CA THR A 169 -4.46 2.25 -16.71
C THR A 169 -4.77 2.90 -15.37
N LEU A 170 -5.33 4.12 -15.37
CA LEU A 170 -5.75 4.81 -14.14
C LEU A 170 -6.90 4.09 -13.45
N ASP A 171 -7.88 3.59 -14.20
CA ASP A 171 -9.01 2.83 -13.65
C ASP A 171 -8.52 1.55 -12.98
N ARG A 172 -7.65 0.78 -13.66
CA ARG A 172 -6.98 -0.40 -13.06
C ARG A 172 -6.22 -0.04 -11.79
N LEU A 173 -5.51 1.08 -11.77
CA LEU A 173 -4.77 1.54 -10.59
C LEU A 173 -5.71 1.80 -9.41
N PHE A 174 -6.81 2.52 -9.64
CA PHE A 174 -7.78 2.84 -8.60
C PHE A 174 -8.55 1.61 -8.12
N GLU A 175 -8.87 0.66 -9.01
CA GLU A 175 -9.43 -0.63 -8.62
C GLU A 175 -8.52 -1.38 -7.65
N GLN A 176 -7.20 -1.42 -7.89
CA GLN A 176 -6.25 -2.05 -6.97
C GLN A 176 -6.19 -1.30 -5.62
N VAL A 177 -6.20 0.03 -5.65
CA VAL A 177 -6.25 0.86 -4.43
C VAL A 177 -7.52 0.56 -3.63
N ASP A 178 -8.67 0.42 -4.30
CA ASP A 178 -9.95 0.13 -3.65
C ASP A 178 -10.00 -1.26 -3.05
N VAL A 179 -9.37 -2.27 -3.68
CA VAL A 179 -9.21 -3.60 -3.08
C VAL A 179 -8.41 -3.52 -1.77
N VAL A 180 -7.29 -2.80 -1.77
CA VAL A 180 -6.49 -2.62 -0.55
C VAL A 180 -7.25 -1.79 0.51
N ARG A 181 -8.08 -0.82 0.09
CA ARG A 181 -8.91 0.03 0.99
C ARG A 181 -10.07 -0.73 1.62
N GLY A 182 -10.73 -1.57 0.84
CA GLY A 182 -11.85 -2.39 1.29
C GLY A 182 -11.41 -3.42 2.33
N GLY A 183 -10.12 -3.78 2.30
CA GLY A 183 -9.55 -4.80 3.16
C GLY A 183 -10.11 -6.19 2.84
N VAL A 184 -9.44 -7.23 3.34
CA VAL A 184 -10.00 -8.57 3.37
C VAL A 184 -10.62 -8.79 4.76
N PRO A 185 -11.90 -9.23 4.88
CA PRO A 185 -12.55 -9.39 6.18
C PRO A 185 -11.70 -10.21 7.17
N GLY A 186 -11.45 -9.67 8.35
CA GLY A 186 -10.58 -10.27 9.37
C GLY A 186 -9.29 -9.48 9.57
N SER A 187 -8.17 -10.16 9.84
CA SER A 187 -6.87 -9.52 10.08
C SER A 187 -6.33 -8.73 8.88
N GLY A 188 -6.85 -8.96 7.67
CA GLY A 188 -6.48 -8.25 6.45
C GLY A 188 -6.96 -6.80 6.40
N GLU A 189 -8.03 -6.44 7.12
CA GLU A 189 -8.59 -5.08 7.12
C GLU A 189 -7.63 -4.08 7.80
N GLN A 190 -7.08 -4.45 8.96
CA GLN A 190 -6.10 -3.61 9.67
C GLN A 190 -4.78 -3.49 8.91
N LEU A 191 -4.39 -4.55 8.18
CA LEU A 191 -3.20 -4.55 7.34
C LEU A 191 -3.39 -3.69 6.10
N GLY A 192 -4.57 -3.72 5.47
CA GLY A 192 -4.92 -2.87 4.32
C GLY A 192 -4.98 -1.38 4.68
N GLU A 193 -5.58 -1.04 5.82
CA GLU A 193 -5.60 0.34 6.30
C GLU A 193 -4.18 0.85 6.61
N ALA A 194 -3.39 0.06 7.35
CA ALA A 194 -1.98 0.38 7.58
C ALA A 194 -1.26 0.55 6.24
N ALA A 195 -1.36 -0.42 5.33
CA ALA A 195 -0.75 -0.46 3.98
C ALA A 195 -1.02 0.78 3.11
N LEU A 196 -2.12 1.48 3.34
CA LEU A 196 -2.51 2.64 2.54
C LEU A 196 -2.28 3.98 3.21
N GLU A 197 -1.85 4.05 4.46
CA GLU A 197 -1.62 5.33 5.14
C GLU A 197 -0.64 6.24 4.36
N GLY A 198 0.40 5.65 3.75
CA GLY A 198 1.34 6.37 2.87
C GLY A 198 0.78 6.77 1.50
N ILE A 199 -0.18 6.00 0.96
CA ILE A 199 -0.84 6.29 -0.33
C ILE A 199 -2.00 7.29 -0.13
N ARG A 200 -2.68 7.27 1.03
CA ARG A 200 -3.77 8.19 1.39
C ARG A 200 -3.30 9.64 1.50
N ALA A 201 -2.05 9.87 1.92
CA ALA A 201 -1.48 11.22 2.02
C ALA A 201 -1.39 11.94 0.65
N THR A 202 -1.36 11.18 -0.45
CA THR A 202 -1.27 11.71 -1.82
C THR A 202 -2.55 11.54 -2.64
N THR A 203 -3.37 10.52 -2.34
CA THR A 203 -4.58 10.16 -3.11
C THR A 203 -5.90 10.64 -2.50
N ASN A 204 -5.89 11.39 -1.40
CA ASN A 204 -7.12 11.89 -0.76
C ASN A 204 -7.29 13.41 -0.95
N PRO A 205 -8.00 13.86 -2.01
CA PRO A 205 -8.55 15.21 -2.07
C PRO A 205 -9.80 15.22 -1.17
N ARG A 206 -9.67 15.60 0.10
CA ARG A 206 -10.88 15.82 0.90
C ARG A 206 -11.74 16.90 0.25
N GLU A 207 -13.01 16.54 0.03
CA GLU A 207 -14.13 17.39 -0.37
C GLU A 207 -14.19 18.73 0.38
N PRO A 208 -14.78 19.79 -0.23
CA PRO A 208 -14.81 21.17 0.27
C PRO A 208 -15.45 21.38 1.65
#